data_AF-A0A2S5MBK9-F1
#
_entry.id   AF-A0A2S5MBK9-F1
#
_cell.length_a   1.000
_cell.length_b   1.000
_cell.length_c   1.000
_cell.angle_alpha   90.00
_cell.angle_beta   90.00
_cell.angle_gamma   90.00
#
_symmetry.space_group_name_H-M   'P 1'
#
loop_
_entity.id
_entity.type
_entity.pdbx_description
1 polymer ?
#
loop_
_entity_poly.entity_id
_entity_poly.type
_entity_poly.pdbx_seq_one_letter_code
_entity_poly.pdbx_strand_id
1 'polypeptide(L)'
;MDSASFQKISPVKLEPERDTGHRNLQEIADEIWLHYKQSVANILTVADICFEADSGLIIGQRKQLIAKLPFDEATFSKYVKIGKEILRFSNDRRKLLPASFSTIYEITCLGVADTEKAFTTGVIHPGLTREDLQSWKRTKRSKSEPEDMDCYARVDVTRDVTEEVKTKIFDALRAFENEPAVDVKWILEDKLNFARLRTMRRCMLISTRRVVGEVRKQHKRTHKSDWPSPSELQIDRNSTDDEIKNVLAIVGRQDEFQDIVELAWRGEVYGVSNRR
;
A
#
# COMPACT_ATOMS: atom_id res chain seq x y z
N MET A 1 -29.12 -8.93 -59.31
CA MET A 1 -27.97 -8.02 -59.50
C MET A 1 -28.43 -6.67 -59.00
N ASP A 2 -28.30 -6.46 -57.69
CA ASP A 2 -28.83 -5.27 -57.02
C ASP A 2 -27.75 -4.19 -56.97
N SER A 3 -28.05 -3.05 -57.60
CA SER A 3 -27.19 -1.88 -57.67
C SER A 3 -27.17 -1.16 -56.32
N ALA A 4 -26.06 -1.27 -55.60
CA ALA A 4 -25.84 -0.56 -54.36
C ALA A 4 -25.73 0.95 -54.61
N SER A 5 -26.67 1.72 -54.04
CA SER A 5 -26.72 3.17 -54.06
C SER A 5 -25.74 3.74 -53.02
N PHE A 6 -24.68 4.39 -53.47
CA PHE A 6 -23.74 5.10 -52.61
C PHE A 6 -24.36 6.42 -52.12
N GLN A 7 -24.67 6.50 -50.82
CA GLN A 7 -25.06 7.75 -50.17
C GLN A 7 -23.86 8.71 -50.13
N LYS A 8 -24.04 9.90 -50.72
CA LYS A 8 -23.09 11.02 -50.62
C LYS A 8 -22.94 11.41 -49.16
N ILE A 9 -21.76 11.17 -48.59
CA ILE A 9 -21.36 11.66 -47.27
C ILE A 9 -21.20 13.18 -47.39
N SER A 10 -22.04 13.94 -46.70
CA SER A 10 -21.95 15.39 -46.62
C SER A 10 -20.61 15.80 -45.99
N PRO A 11 -19.97 16.88 -46.46
CA PRO A 11 -18.72 17.38 -45.89
C PRO A 11 -18.92 17.70 -44.41
N VAL A 12 -18.12 17.07 -43.56
CA VAL A 12 -18.06 17.34 -42.13
C VAL A 12 -17.72 18.82 -41.96
N LYS A 13 -18.68 19.61 -41.46
CA LYS A 13 -18.42 20.97 -40.98
C LYS A 13 -17.41 20.84 -39.85
N LEU A 14 -16.16 21.22 -40.12
CA LEU A 14 -15.17 21.45 -39.08
C LEU A 14 -15.74 22.51 -38.15
N GLU A 15 -16.09 22.12 -36.94
CA GLU A 15 -16.49 23.07 -35.91
C GLU A 15 -15.36 24.09 -35.72
N PRO A 16 -15.70 25.37 -35.48
CA PRO A 16 -14.69 26.40 -35.26
C PRO A 16 -13.75 25.93 -34.16
N GLU A 17 -12.44 26.06 -34.42
CA GLU A 17 -11.40 25.83 -33.42
C GLU A 17 -11.84 26.50 -32.12
N ARG A 18 -12.15 25.67 -31.12
CA ARG A 18 -12.43 26.18 -29.78
C ARG A 18 -11.16 26.90 -29.39
N ASP A 19 -11.25 28.22 -29.30
CA ASP A 19 -10.23 29.07 -28.71
C ASP A 19 -9.89 28.42 -27.37
N THR A 20 -8.79 27.67 -27.34
CA THR A 20 -8.27 27.06 -26.13
C THR A 20 -7.61 28.19 -25.38
N GLY A 21 -8.43 29.16 -24.93
CA GLY A 21 -8.03 30.28 -24.12
C GLY A 21 -7.17 29.70 -23.01
N HIS A 22 -5.87 29.96 -23.09
CA HIS A 22 -4.88 29.33 -22.23
C HIS A 22 -5.23 29.75 -20.80
N ARG A 23 -5.87 28.85 -20.05
CA ARG A 23 -6.15 29.05 -18.64
C ARG A 23 -4.84 29.45 -17.96
N ASN A 24 -4.90 30.47 -17.12
CA ASN A 24 -3.73 30.90 -16.38
C ASN A 24 -3.24 29.75 -15.51
N LEU A 25 -1.94 29.44 -15.55
CA LEU A 25 -1.34 28.36 -14.75
C LEU A 25 -1.64 28.51 -13.26
N GLN A 26 -1.73 29.75 -12.76
CA GLN A 26 -2.07 30.05 -11.38
C GLN A 26 -3.50 29.62 -11.05
N GLU A 27 -4.47 29.88 -11.93
CA GLU A 27 -5.87 29.47 -11.73
C GLU A 27 -6.01 27.95 -11.66
N ILE A 28 -5.30 27.23 -12.54
CA ILE A 28 -5.28 25.76 -12.52
C ILE A 28 -4.67 25.24 -11.22
N ALA A 29 -3.55 25.83 -10.78
CA ALA A 29 -2.90 25.42 -9.54
C ALA A 29 -3.81 25.66 -8.31
N ASP A 30 -4.51 26.79 -8.27
CA ASP A 30 -5.45 27.12 -7.20
C ASP A 30 -6.67 26.17 -7.20
N GLU A 31 -7.18 25.81 -8.38
CA GLU A 31 -8.26 24.82 -8.56
C GLU A 31 -7.83 23.43 -8.04
N ILE A 32 -6.63 22.97 -8.41
CA ILE A 32 -6.06 21.71 -7.91
C ILE A 32 -5.93 21.76 -6.38
N TRP A 33 -5.41 22.86 -5.83
CA TRP A 33 -5.20 23.01 -4.40
C TRP A 33 -6.52 23.04 -3.61
N LEU A 34 -7.56 23.63 -4.18
CA LEU A 34 -8.90 23.63 -3.61
C LEU A 34 -9.46 22.20 -3.50
N HIS A 35 -9.43 21.44 -4.60
CA HIS A 35 -9.90 20.05 -4.61
C HIS A 35 -9.06 19.15 -3.71
N TYR A 36 -7.75 19.41 -3.63
CA TYR A 36 -6.86 18.71 -2.71
C TYR A 36 -7.30 18.90 -1.25
N LYS A 37 -7.54 20.14 -0.81
CA LYS A 37 -8.03 20.45 0.53
C LYS A 37 -9.40 19.82 0.79
N GLN A 38 -10.27 19.83 -0.20
CA GLN A 38 -11.59 19.20 -0.11
C GLN A 38 -11.48 17.69 0.09
N SER A 39 -10.53 17.02 -0.57
CA SER A 39 -10.27 15.59 -0.35
C SER A 39 -9.86 15.30 1.10
N VAL A 40 -8.97 16.11 1.69
CA VAL A 40 -8.60 15.97 3.11
C VAL A 40 -9.83 16.16 4.00
N ALA A 41 -10.60 17.23 3.78
CA ALA A 41 -11.81 17.51 4.56
C ALA A 41 -12.82 16.35 4.50
N ASN A 42 -13.08 15.80 3.30
CA ASN A 42 -13.97 14.65 3.13
C ASN A 42 -13.51 13.42 3.90
N ILE A 43 -12.19 13.12 3.90
CA ILE A 43 -11.64 12.02 4.70
C ILE A 43 -11.91 12.23 6.18
N LEU A 44 -11.71 13.45 6.69
CA LEU A 44 -11.95 13.78 8.10
C LEU A 44 -13.44 13.73 8.46
N THR A 45 -14.33 14.18 7.58
CA THR A 45 -15.79 14.06 7.79
C THR A 45 -16.24 12.61 7.86
N VAL A 46 -15.76 11.73 6.97
CA VAL A 46 -16.07 10.29 7.03
C VAL A 46 -15.53 9.68 8.32
N ALA A 47 -14.32 10.07 8.74
CA ALA A 47 -13.71 9.61 9.98
C ALA A 47 -14.52 9.98 11.22
N ASP A 48 -15.03 11.22 11.27
CA ASP A 48 -15.87 11.76 12.34
C ASP A 48 -17.20 10.99 12.45
N ILE A 49 -17.91 10.83 11.33
CA ILE A 49 -19.17 10.05 11.28
C ILE A 49 -18.94 8.59 11.72
N CYS A 50 -17.83 7.96 11.31
CA CYS A 50 -17.50 6.61 11.73
C CYS A 50 -17.23 6.54 13.24
N PHE A 51 -16.53 7.53 13.80
CA PHE A 51 -16.25 7.61 15.23
C PHE A 51 -17.52 7.82 16.07
N GLU A 52 -18.43 8.70 15.63
CA GLU A 52 -19.75 8.87 16.26
C GLU A 52 -20.56 7.58 16.21
N ALA A 53 -20.60 6.91 15.05
CA ALA A 53 -21.31 5.65 14.88
C ALA A 53 -20.74 4.52 15.78
N ASP A 54 -19.42 4.40 15.90
CA ASP A 54 -18.79 3.41 16.78
C ASP A 54 -19.08 3.68 18.27
N SER A 55 -19.20 4.95 18.66
CA SER A 55 -19.50 5.35 20.04
C SER A 55 -20.97 5.21 20.40
N GLY A 56 -21.89 5.36 19.42
CA GLY A 56 -23.33 5.37 19.65
C GLY A 56 -24.06 4.05 19.38
N LEU A 57 -23.49 3.15 18.56
CA LEU A 57 -24.17 1.91 18.15
C LEU A 57 -23.72 0.72 19.00
N ILE A 58 -24.67 -0.16 19.35
CA ILE A 58 -24.34 -1.46 19.92
C ILE A 58 -23.73 -2.39 18.85
N ILE A 59 -23.03 -3.45 19.29
CA ILE A 59 -22.26 -4.37 18.42
C ILE A 59 -23.10 -4.90 17.24
N GLY A 60 -24.37 -5.28 17.47
CA GLY A 60 -25.25 -5.79 16.42
C GLY A 60 -25.60 -4.75 15.35
N GLN A 61 -25.90 -3.51 15.77
CA GLN A 61 -26.18 -2.40 14.86
C GLN A 61 -24.93 -1.98 14.08
N ARG A 62 -23.76 -1.95 14.73
CA ARG A 62 -22.49 -1.66 14.07
C ARG A 62 -22.18 -2.66 12.95
N LYS A 63 -22.40 -3.96 13.18
CA LYS A 63 -22.25 -4.98 12.13
C LYS A 63 -23.18 -4.74 10.94
N GLN A 64 -24.44 -4.39 11.21
CA GLN A 64 -25.40 -4.06 10.14
C GLN A 64 -25.02 -2.79 9.38
N LEU A 65 -24.48 -1.77 10.05
CA LEU A 65 -23.96 -0.56 9.43
C LEU A 65 -22.79 -0.90 8.50
N ILE A 66 -21.78 -1.61 9.00
CA ILE A 66 -20.59 -1.99 8.22
C ILE A 66 -20.98 -2.78 6.96
N ALA A 67 -21.96 -3.69 7.05
CA ALA A 67 -22.46 -4.45 5.90
C ALA A 67 -23.11 -3.58 4.79
N LYS A 68 -23.49 -2.33 5.10
CA LYS A 68 -24.07 -1.39 4.13
C LYS A 68 -23.05 -0.40 3.56
N LEU A 69 -21.83 -0.34 4.11
CA LEU A 69 -20.79 0.59 3.67
C LEU A 69 -20.04 0.03 2.46
N PRO A 70 -19.46 0.90 1.62
CA PRO A 70 -18.65 0.48 0.47
C PRO A 70 -17.23 0.02 0.86
N PHE A 71 -16.98 -0.25 2.15
CA PHE A 71 -15.69 -0.67 2.68
C PHE A 71 -15.86 -1.62 3.87
N ASP A 72 -14.80 -2.36 4.19
CA ASP A 72 -14.80 -3.42 5.19
C ASP A 72 -14.66 -2.91 6.65
N GLU A 73 -14.83 -3.83 7.61
CA GLU A 73 -14.68 -3.55 9.05
C GLU A 73 -13.28 -3.00 9.41
N ALA A 74 -12.24 -3.45 8.70
CA ALA A 74 -10.88 -2.96 8.93
C ALA A 74 -10.75 -1.48 8.53
N THR A 75 -11.33 -1.08 7.40
CA THR A 75 -11.35 0.31 6.94
C THR A 75 -12.22 1.17 7.84
N PHE A 76 -13.38 0.68 8.28
CA PHE A 76 -14.21 1.34 9.29
C PHE A 76 -13.40 1.63 10.57
N SER A 77 -12.69 0.62 11.10
CA SER A 77 -11.87 0.76 12.31
C SER A 77 -10.75 1.79 12.17
N LYS A 78 -10.17 1.92 10.97
CA LYS A 78 -9.18 2.97 10.67
C LYS A 78 -9.81 4.36 10.67
N TYR A 79 -10.99 4.53 10.06
CA TYR A 79 -11.74 5.79 10.11
C TYR A 79 -12.11 6.18 11.53
N VAL A 80 -12.61 5.24 12.34
CA VAL A 80 -12.88 5.46 13.78
C VAL A 80 -11.63 5.98 14.49
N LYS A 81 -10.46 5.35 14.26
CA LYS A 81 -9.20 5.80 14.85
C LYS A 81 -8.83 7.21 14.40
N ILE A 82 -8.99 7.53 13.11
CA ILE A 82 -8.75 8.88 12.61
C ILE A 82 -9.69 9.88 13.31
N GLY A 83 -10.99 9.61 13.37
CA GLY A 83 -11.98 10.50 13.97
C GLY A 83 -11.70 10.74 15.47
N LYS A 84 -11.29 9.70 16.19
CA LYS A 84 -10.90 9.82 17.59
C LYS A 84 -9.67 10.72 17.80
N GLU A 85 -8.64 10.55 16.96
CA GLU A 85 -7.34 11.21 17.15
C GLU A 85 -7.30 12.62 16.53
N ILE A 86 -8.08 12.90 15.48
CA ILE A 86 -8.09 14.19 14.79
C ILE A 86 -8.55 15.35 15.68
N LEU A 87 -9.35 15.04 16.70
CA LEU A 87 -9.78 16.02 17.72
C LEU A 87 -8.58 16.64 18.46
N ARG A 88 -7.43 15.96 18.51
CA ARG A 88 -6.20 16.46 19.13
C ARG A 88 -5.45 17.45 18.24
N PHE A 89 -5.75 17.51 16.93
CA PHE A 89 -5.07 18.38 16.00
C PHE A 89 -5.83 19.71 15.89
N SER A 90 -5.11 20.82 16.08
CA SER A 90 -5.65 22.15 15.80
C SER A 90 -6.07 22.29 14.34
N ASN A 91 -6.96 23.24 14.06
CA ASN A 91 -7.42 23.50 12.69
C ASN A 91 -6.25 23.80 11.74
N ASP A 92 -5.19 24.45 12.20
CA ASP A 92 -4.02 24.73 11.37
C ASP A 92 -3.19 23.48 11.07
N ARG A 93 -3.07 22.55 12.02
CA ARG A 93 -2.42 21.26 11.78
C ARG A 93 -3.22 20.38 10.81
N ARG A 94 -4.55 20.43 10.88
CA ARG A 94 -5.42 19.68 9.94
C ARG A 94 -5.19 20.12 8.49
N LYS A 95 -4.88 21.40 8.24
CA LYS A 95 -4.54 21.92 6.91
C LYS A 95 -3.22 21.39 6.35
N LEU A 96 -2.33 20.87 7.20
CA LEU A 96 -1.03 20.30 6.80
C LEU A 96 -1.10 18.80 6.50
N LEU A 97 -2.25 18.16 6.69
CA LEU A 97 -2.39 16.73 6.46
C LEU A 97 -2.33 16.38 4.96
N PRO A 98 -1.75 15.23 4.61
CA PRO A 98 -1.76 14.73 3.24
C PRO A 98 -3.14 14.22 2.81
N ALA A 99 -3.51 14.36 1.54
CA ALA A 99 -4.77 13.88 0.97
C ALA A 99 -4.75 12.37 0.69
N SER A 100 -4.24 11.60 1.65
CA SER A 100 -4.20 10.14 1.59
C SER A 100 -4.72 9.57 2.90
N PHE A 101 -5.84 8.86 2.83
CA PHE A 101 -6.45 8.16 3.96
C PHE A 101 -5.44 7.29 4.72
N SER A 102 -4.63 6.51 3.99
CA SER A 102 -3.65 5.62 4.59
C SER A 102 -2.52 6.39 5.29
N THR A 103 -2.08 7.52 4.73
CA THR A 103 -1.05 8.35 5.36
C THR A 103 -1.59 9.06 6.60
N ILE A 104 -2.81 9.61 6.54
CA ILE A 104 -3.47 10.21 7.71
C ILE A 104 -3.62 9.18 8.83
N TYR A 105 -4.08 7.96 8.51
CA TYR A 105 -4.14 6.88 9.50
C TYR A 105 -2.78 6.60 10.16
N GLU A 106 -1.71 6.53 9.37
CA GLU A 106 -0.35 6.30 9.89
C GLU A 106 0.16 7.45 10.78
N ILE A 107 -0.25 8.69 10.51
CA ILE A 107 0.01 9.86 11.36
C ILE A 107 -0.73 9.71 12.69
N THR A 108 -2.00 9.30 12.68
CA THR A 108 -2.80 9.06 13.91
C THR A 108 -2.31 7.87 14.74
N CYS A 109 -1.39 7.07 14.19
CA CYS A 109 -0.73 5.99 14.92
C CYS A 109 0.60 6.41 15.56
N LEU A 110 1.04 7.65 15.37
CA LEU A 110 2.18 8.21 16.09
C LEU A 110 1.80 8.48 17.55
N GLY A 111 2.77 8.38 18.46
CA GLY A 111 2.62 8.90 19.81
C GLY A 111 2.48 10.43 19.81
N VAL A 112 1.95 11.00 20.89
CA VAL A 112 1.75 12.46 21.00
C VAL A 112 3.06 13.22 20.78
N ALA A 113 4.15 12.81 21.44
CA ALA A 113 5.46 13.42 21.29
C ALA A 113 6.01 13.33 19.85
N ASP A 114 5.80 12.19 19.19
CA ASP A 114 6.24 11.99 17.80
C ASP A 114 5.43 12.81 16.81
N THR A 115 4.13 12.91 17.06
CA THR A 115 3.23 13.74 16.25
C THR A 115 3.64 15.20 16.35
N GLU A 116 3.88 15.70 17.56
CA GLU A 116 4.35 17.06 17.81
C GLU A 116 5.68 17.33 17.11
N LYS A 117 6.66 16.44 17.29
CA LYS A 117 7.96 16.55 16.63
C LYS A 117 7.84 16.53 15.12
N ALA A 118 6.97 15.69 14.56
CA ALA A 118 6.77 15.59 13.11
C ALA A 118 6.11 16.85 12.52
N PHE A 119 5.19 17.51 13.24
CA PHE A 119 4.66 18.81 12.83
C PHE A 119 5.72 19.91 12.94
N THR A 120 6.43 20.00 14.06
CA THR A 120 7.42 21.06 14.32
C THR A 120 8.62 20.97 13.38
N THR A 121 9.04 19.77 13.00
CA THR A 121 10.14 19.55 12.03
C THR A 121 9.69 19.65 10.57
N GLY A 122 8.40 19.89 10.30
CA GLY A 122 7.87 19.99 8.94
C GLY A 122 7.79 18.66 8.19
N VAL A 123 7.96 17.52 8.88
CA VAL A 123 7.83 16.18 8.30
C VAL A 123 6.38 15.93 7.89
N ILE A 124 5.41 16.37 8.69
CA ILE A 124 4.01 16.33 8.28
C ILE A 124 3.72 17.57 7.43
N HIS A 125 3.54 17.35 6.13
CA HIS A 125 3.13 18.36 5.16
C HIS A 125 2.18 17.76 4.11
N PRO A 126 1.48 18.58 3.30
CA PRO A 126 0.52 18.09 2.32
C PRO A 126 1.11 17.06 1.34
N GLY A 127 2.31 17.28 0.82
CA GLY A 127 2.98 16.32 -0.08
C GLY A 127 3.50 15.03 0.57
N LEU A 128 3.29 14.80 1.87
CA LEU A 128 3.86 13.65 2.58
C LEU A 128 3.30 12.32 2.06
N THR A 129 4.18 11.42 1.62
CA THR A 129 3.77 10.06 1.27
C THR A 129 3.84 9.13 2.49
N ARG A 130 3.23 7.95 2.36
CA ARG A 130 3.34 6.90 3.39
C ARG A 130 4.78 6.42 3.55
N GLU A 131 5.54 6.35 2.47
CA GLU A 131 6.92 5.85 2.44
C GLU A 131 7.87 6.82 3.14
N ASP A 132 7.68 8.12 2.94
CA ASP A 132 8.41 9.17 3.66
C ASP A 132 8.21 9.06 5.16
N LEU A 133 6.94 8.90 5.59
CA LEU A 133 6.60 8.75 6.99
C LEU A 133 7.21 7.46 7.59
N GLN A 134 7.22 6.36 6.85
CA GLN A 134 7.88 5.11 7.30
C GLN A 134 9.40 5.27 7.38
N SER A 135 10.01 5.98 6.44
CA SER A 135 11.44 6.28 6.45
C SER A 135 11.81 7.15 7.65
N TRP A 136 11.01 8.17 7.95
CA TRP A 136 11.16 8.98 9.16
C TRP A 136 11.04 8.15 10.44
N LYS A 137 10.03 7.27 10.55
CA LYS A 137 9.87 6.33 11.67
C LYS A 137 11.10 5.43 11.85
N ARG A 138 11.72 4.96 10.75
CA ARG A 138 12.95 4.13 10.79
C ARG A 138 14.15 4.94 11.25
N THR A 139 14.34 6.15 10.74
CA THR A 139 15.44 7.03 11.17
C THR A 139 15.37 7.30 12.67
N LYS A 140 14.16 7.48 13.23
CA LYS A 140 13.98 7.59 14.68
C LYS A 140 14.41 6.33 15.42
N ARG A 141 14.05 5.14 14.95
CA ARG A 141 14.47 3.85 15.54
C ARG A 141 15.97 3.60 15.44
N SER A 142 16.64 4.14 14.43
CA SER A 142 18.09 4.00 14.26
C SER A 142 18.87 5.05 15.04
N LYS A 143 18.26 6.22 15.28
CA LYS A 143 18.81 7.33 16.07
C LYS A 143 18.30 7.36 17.51
N SER A 144 17.60 6.33 17.96
CA SER A 144 17.72 6.01 19.37
C SER A 144 19.18 5.57 19.60
N GLU A 145 20.09 6.53 19.77
CA GLU A 145 20.91 6.52 20.99
C GLU A 145 19.97 6.05 22.07
N PRO A 146 20.28 4.95 22.80
CA PRO A 146 19.34 4.29 23.69
C PRO A 146 18.61 5.37 24.47
N GLU A 147 17.40 5.72 24.02
CA GLU A 147 16.54 6.65 24.74
C GLU A 147 16.43 5.94 26.08
N ASP A 148 16.75 6.64 27.17
CA ASP A 148 16.71 6.22 28.57
C ASP A 148 15.35 5.60 28.95
N MET A 149 14.96 4.50 28.31
CA MET A 149 14.41 3.36 29.00
C MET A 149 15.58 2.85 29.80
N ASP A 150 15.69 3.44 30.97
CA ASP A 150 16.22 2.89 32.22
C ASP A 150 15.64 1.47 32.47
N CYS A 151 15.83 0.56 31.53
CA CYS A 151 15.72 -0.85 31.74
C CYS A 151 17.02 -1.23 32.45
N TYR A 152 17.11 -0.87 33.72
CA TYR A 152 18.27 -1.13 34.57
C TYR A 152 18.62 -2.63 34.59
N ALA A 153 17.60 -3.50 34.41
CA ALA A 153 17.79 -4.93 34.26
C ALA A 153 16.66 -5.58 33.45
N ARG A 154 17.03 -6.53 32.59
CA ARG A 154 16.11 -7.48 31.95
C ARG A 154 16.48 -8.89 32.41
N VAL A 155 15.56 -9.56 33.10
CA VAL A 155 15.78 -10.95 33.56
C VAL A 155 15.14 -11.91 32.57
N ASP A 156 15.93 -12.37 31.59
CA ASP A 156 15.51 -13.44 30.69
C ASP A 156 15.65 -14.78 31.41
N VAL A 157 14.55 -15.34 31.91
CA VAL A 157 14.60 -16.67 32.52
C VAL A 157 14.63 -17.71 31.39
N THR A 158 15.71 -18.46 31.24
CA THR A 158 15.90 -19.39 30.12
C THR A 158 15.39 -20.81 30.40
N ARG A 159 15.07 -21.13 31.65
CA ARG A 159 14.54 -22.45 32.08
C ARG A 159 13.09 -22.35 32.52
N ASP A 160 12.42 -23.50 32.60
CA ASP A 160 11.12 -23.61 33.24
C ASP A 160 11.27 -23.25 34.72
N VAL A 161 10.54 -22.21 35.11
CA VAL A 161 10.58 -21.64 36.46
C VAL A 161 9.45 -22.30 37.22
N THR A 162 9.76 -22.96 38.35
CA THR A 162 8.71 -23.46 39.24
C THR A 162 7.86 -22.30 39.74
N GLU A 163 6.58 -22.55 40.03
CA GLU A 163 5.69 -21.49 40.54
C GLU A 163 6.27 -20.81 41.79
N GLU A 164 6.93 -21.55 42.68
CA GLU A 164 7.62 -20.99 43.84
C GLU A 164 8.69 -19.95 43.46
N VAL A 165 9.48 -20.21 42.42
CA VAL A 165 10.52 -19.26 41.97
C VAL A 165 9.90 -18.08 41.25
N LYS A 166 8.78 -18.28 40.52
CA LYS A 166 8.02 -17.16 39.96
C LYS A 166 7.51 -16.26 41.07
N THR A 167 6.89 -16.82 42.11
CA THR A 167 6.39 -16.05 43.26
C THR A 167 7.53 -15.26 43.92
N LYS A 168 8.70 -15.86 44.14
CA LYS A 168 9.86 -15.15 44.69
C LYS A 168 10.35 -14.01 43.79
N ILE A 169 10.37 -14.20 42.48
CA ILE A 169 10.73 -13.14 41.52
C ILE A 169 9.68 -12.03 41.53
N PHE A 170 8.38 -12.38 41.56
CA PHE A 170 7.29 -11.40 41.64
C PHE A 170 7.34 -10.60 42.93
N ASP A 171 7.57 -11.24 44.07
CA ASP A 171 7.66 -10.57 45.37
C ASP A 171 8.88 -9.64 45.42
N ALA A 172 10.03 -10.08 44.87
CA ALA A 172 11.22 -9.25 44.76
C ALA A 172 10.99 -8.04 43.82
N LEU A 173 10.30 -8.23 42.70
CA LEU A 173 9.99 -7.15 41.75
C LEU A 173 8.94 -6.17 42.27
N ARG A 174 7.92 -6.65 43.02
CA ARG A 174 6.95 -5.79 43.72
C ARG A 174 7.59 -4.88 44.75
N ALA A 175 8.71 -5.30 45.37
CA ALA A 175 9.44 -4.44 46.28
C ALA A 175 9.93 -3.15 45.58
N PHE A 176 10.26 -3.23 44.29
CA PHE A 176 10.67 -2.08 43.48
C PHE A 176 9.49 -1.25 42.93
N GLU A 177 8.27 -1.78 42.92
CA GLU A 177 7.07 -1.06 42.44
C GLU A 177 6.69 0.12 43.35
N ASN A 178 7.16 0.11 44.60
CA ASN A 178 6.97 1.21 45.55
C ASN A 178 8.08 2.27 45.49
N GLU A 179 9.15 2.06 44.72
CA GLU A 179 10.20 3.06 44.60
C GLU A 179 9.80 4.17 43.62
N PRO A 180 9.94 5.45 44.02
CA PRO A 180 9.63 6.56 43.12
C PRO A 180 10.57 6.50 41.91
N ALA A 181 9.98 6.59 40.71
CA ALA A 181 10.63 6.52 39.39
C ALA A 181 10.88 5.12 38.78
N VAL A 182 10.38 4.02 39.38
CA VAL A 182 10.42 2.69 38.76
C VAL A 182 9.06 2.30 38.17
N ASP A 183 8.97 2.12 36.85
CA ASP A 183 7.79 1.55 36.18
C ASP A 183 8.02 0.07 35.84
N VAL A 184 7.38 -0.83 36.59
CA VAL A 184 7.52 -2.28 36.39
C VAL A 184 6.48 -2.76 35.38
N LYS A 185 6.90 -2.96 34.12
CA LYS A 185 6.02 -3.46 33.06
C LYS A 185 5.98 -4.98 33.00
N TRP A 186 4.86 -5.55 33.40
CA TRP A 186 4.60 -6.99 33.34
C TRP A 186 4.26 -7.45 31.91
N ILE A 187 5.23 -7.97 31.18
CA ILE A 187 4.98 -8.68 29.92
C ILE A 187 5.06 -10.18 30.20
N LEU A 188 3.96 -10.73 30.73
CA LEU A 188 3.76 -12.18 30.80
C LEU A 188 3.43 -12.70 29.40
N GLU A 189 4.43 -12.71 28.53
CA GLU A 189 4.37 -13.57 27.37
C GLU A 189 4.61 -15.00 27.86
N ASP A 190 3.54 -15.78 27.96
CA ASP A 190 3.63 -17.22 28.14
C ASP A 190 4.66 -17.75 27.13
N LYS A 191 5.79 -18.27 27.63
CA LYS A 191 6.91 -18.71 26.79
C LYS A 191 6.45 -19.73 25.75
N LEU A 192 5.43 -20.54 26.08
CA LEU A 192 4.79 -21.45 25.13
C LEU A 192 4.10 -20.66 24.02
N ASN A 193 3.32 -19.64 24.34
CA ASN A 193 2.71 -18.77 23.33
C ASN A 193 3.73 -17.97 22.53
N PHE A 194 4.79 -17.43 23.14
CA PHE A 194 5.85 -16.73 22.41
C PHE A 194 6.62 -17.67 21.48
N ALA A 195 7.04 -18.84 21.99
CA ALA A 195 7.70 -19.87 21.19
C ALA A 195 6.78 -20.41 20.09
N ARG A 196 5.49 -20.59 20.37
CA ARG A 196 4.47 -21.00 19.39
C ARG A 196 4.26 -19.94 18.31
N LEU A 197 4.12 -18.67 18.67
CA LEU A 197 3.98 -17.55 17.73
C LEU A 197 5.24 -17.39 16.87
N ARG A 198 6.43 -17.49 17.47
CA ARG A 198 7.71 -17.43 16.74
C ARG A 198 7.87 -18.62 15.79
N THR A 199 7.49 -19.81 16.23
CA THR A 199 7.52 -21.04 15.41
C THR A 199 6.48 -20.96 14.28
N MET A 200 5.25 -20.53 14.55
CA MET A 200 4.22 -20.29 13.53
C MET A 200 4.68 -19.28 12.48
N ARG A 201 5.26 -18.14 12.90
CA ARG A 201 5.82 -17.15 11.95
C ARG A 201 6.93 -17.75 11.10
N ARG A 202 7.81 -18.56 11.69
CA ARG A 202 8.88 -19.25 10.95
C ARG A 202 8.30 -20.28 9.96
N CYS A 203 7.32 -21.07 10.37
CA CYS A 203 6.63 -22.03 9.51
C CYS A 203 5.91 -21.33 8.34
N MET A 204 5.21 -20.22 8.59
CA MET A 204 4.59 -19.41 7.53
C MET A 204 5.63 -18.84 6.57
N LEU A 205 6.75 -18.32 7.05
CA LEU A 205 7.82 -17.82 6.17
C LEU A 205 8.40 -18.94 5.30
N ILE A 206 8.59 -20.14 5.86
CA ILE A 206 9.07 -21.31 5.12
C ILE A 206 8.03 -21.77 4.09
N SER A 207 6.74 -21.84 4.45
CA SER A 207 5.69 -22.24 3.52
C SER A 207 5.54 -21.23 2.39
N THR A 208 5.52 -19.92 2.68
CA THR A 208 5.50 -18.88 1.66
C THR A 208 6.72 -18.96 0.74
N ARG A 209 7.93 -19.17 1.28
CA ARG A 209 9.13 -19.36 0.45
C ARG A 209 9.07 -20.61 -0.42
N ARG A 210 8.47 -21.71 0.07
CA ARG A 210 8.25 -22.93 -0.71
C ARG A 210 7.26 -22.68 -1.85
N VAL A 211 6.10 -22.08 -1.56
CA VAL A 211 5.08 -21.73 -2.57
C VAL A 211 5.68 -20.80 -3.63
N VAL A 212 6.34 -19.72 -3.23
CA VAL A 212 7.00 -18.80 -4.18
C VAL A 212 8.10 -19.51 -4.97
N GLY A 213 8.85 -20.42 -4.34
CA GLY A 213 9.86 -21.23 -5.00
C GLY A 213 9.27 -22.22 -6.01
N GLU A 214 8.14 -22.84 -5.70
CA GLU A 214 7.41 -23.75 -6.58
C GLU A 214 6.77 -23.00 -7.75
N VAL A 215 6.13 -21.86 -7.50
CA VAL A 215 5.63 -20.96 -8.56
C VAL A 215 6.77 -20.54 -9.48
N ARG A 216 7.93 -20.15 -8.94
CA ARG A 216 9.12 -19.82 -9.76
C ARG A 216 9.64 -21.02 -10.55
N LYS A 217 9.66 -22.23 -9.97
CA LYS A 217 10.09 -23.45 -10.67
C LYS A 217 9.09 -23.86 -11.75
N GLN A 218 7.79 -23.73 -11.50
CA GLN A 218 6.73 -23.99 -12.46
C GLN A 218 6.80 -23.00 -13.60
N HIS A 219 6.95 -21.71 -13.31
CA HIS A 219 7.17 -20.65 -14.30
C HIS A 219 8.44 -20.88 -15.12
N LYS A 220 9.53 -21.35 -14.49
CA LYS A 220 10.76 -21.77 -15.21
C LYS A 220 10.57 -23.03 -16.05
N ARG A 221 9.74 -23.98 -15.61
CA ARG A 221 9.46 -25.23 -16.36
C ARG A 221 8.58 -24.95 -17.57
N THR A 222 7.55 -24.13 -17.43
CA THR A 222 6.72 -23.67 -18.55
C THR A 222 7.54 -22.85 -19.54
N HIS A 223 8.43 -21.97 -19.06
CA HIS A 223 9.33 -21.24 -19.97
C HIS A 223 10.39 -22.12 -20.66
N LYS A 224 10.70 -23.32 -20.15
CA LYS A 224 11.73 -24.19 -20.74
C LYS A 224 11.18 -25.18 -21.77
N SER A 225 9.87 -25.47 -21.78
CA SER A 225 9.27 -26.26 -22.86
C SER A 225 9.03 -25.44 -24.13
N ASP A 226 8.88 -24.13 -23.98
CA ASP A 226 8.48 -23.22 -25.07
C ASP A 226 9.68 -22.43 -25.60
N TRP A 227 10.87 -23.03 -25.60
CA TRP A 227 12.06 -22.38 -26.17
C TRP A 227 12.07 -22.47 -27.69
N PRO A 228 12.33 -21.35 -28.40
CA PRO A 228 12.45 -19.98 -27.91
C PRO A 228 11.07 -19.34 -27.63
N SER A 229 10.99 -18.58 -26.53
CA SER A 229 9.76 -17.83 -26.22
C SER A 229 9.55 -16.71 -27.25
N PRO A 230 8.31 -16.26 -27.54
CA PRO A 230 8.04 -15.18 -28.50
C PRO A 230 8.83 -13.89 -28.22
N SER A 231 9.20 -13.64 -26.96
CA SER A 231 10.03 -12.49 -26.55
C SER A 231 11.54 -12.66 -26.83
N GLU A 232 12.00 -13.88 -27.08
CA GLU A 232 13.42 -14.22 -27.33
C GLU A 232 13.73 -14.42 -28.82
N LEU A 233 12.70 -14.58 -29.66
CA LEU A 233 12.81 -14.51 -31.13
C LEU A 233 12.98 -13.05 -31.58
N GLN A 234 14.23 -12.58 -31.64
CA GLN A 234 14.55 -11.30 -32.26
C GLN A 234 14.56 -11.47 -33.79
N ILE A 235 13.45 -11.09 -34.43
CA ILE A 235 13.38 -10.97 -35.89
C ILE A 235 13.68 -9.52 -36.25
N ASP A 236 14.57 -9.29 -37.21
CA ASP A 236 14.86 -7.95 -37.71
C ASP A 236 13.57 -7.31 -38.27
N ARG A 237 13.39 -6.01 -38.04
CA ARG A 237 12.24 -5.24 -38.55
C ARG A 237 12.18 -5.23 -40.07
N ASN A 238 13.31 -5.47 -40.74
CA ASN A 238 13.41 -5.51 -42.19
C ASN A 238 13.30 -6.93 -42.77
N SER A 239 13.06 -7.95 -41.93
CA SER A 239 12.88 -9.32 -42.41
C SER A 239 11.59 -9.42 -43.22
N THR A 240 11.69 -10.11 -44.36
CA THR A 240 10.56 -10.40 -45.24
C THR A 240 9.65 -11.47 -44.62
N ASP A 241 8.38 -11.48 -45.02
CA ASP A 241 7.40 -12.49 -44.57
C ASP A 241 7.91 -13.93 -44.78
N ASP A 242 8.65 -14.18 -45.86
CA ASP A 242 9.21 -15.51 -46.16
C ASP A 242 10.39 -15.87 -45.25
N GLU A 243 11.20 -14.88 -44.84
CA GLU A 243 12.24 -15.08 -43.82
C GLU A 243 11.63 -15.37 -42.44
N ILE A 244 10.56 -14.66 -42.07
CA ILE A 244 9.81 -14.89 -40.83
C ILE A 244 9.20 -16.30 -40.83
N LYS A 245 8.56 -16.71 -41.93
CA LYS A 245 8.01 -18.08 -42.09
C LYS A 245 9.10 -19.13 -41.98
N ASN A 246 10.27 -18.92 -42.60
CA ASN A 246 11.39 -19.86 -42.54
C ASN A 246 11.95 -19.99 -41.11
N VAL A 247 12.03 -18.89 -40.35
CA VAL A 247 12.45 -18.93 -38.94
C VAL A 247 11.42 -19.69 -38.10
N LEU A 248 10.13 -19.40 -38.25
CA LEU A 248 9.06 -20.13 -37.54
C LEU A 248 8.99 -21.62 -37.94
N ALA A 249 9.33 -21.94 -39.18
CA ALA A 249 9.47 -23.32 -39.67
C ALA A 249 10.57 -24.08 -38.93
N ILE A 250 11.75 -23.46 -38.79
CA ILE A 250 12.90 -24.06 -38.08
C ILE A 250 12.55 -24.32 -36.60
N VAL A 251 11.72 -23.46 -36.01
CA VAL A 251 11.29 -23.56 -34.61
C VAL A 251 10.04 -24.45 -34.43
N GLY A 252 9.42 -24.90 -35.51
CA GLY A 252 8.24 -25.78 -35.47
C GLY A 252 6.94 -25.08 -35.09
N ARG A 253 6.80 -23.76 -35.35
CA ARG A 253 5.63 -22.93 -35.02
C ARG A 253 5.06 -22.21 -36.25
N GLN A 254 4.97 -22.89 -37.38
CA GLN A 254 4.49 -22.30 -38.64
C GLN A 254 3.02 -21.84 -38.58
N ASP A 255 2.24 -22.49 -37.72
CA ASP A 255 0.82 -22.22 -37.48
C ASP A 255 0.57 -20.85 -36.81
N GLU A 256 1.57 -20.32 -36.08
CA GLU A 256 1.47 -19.02 -35.40
C GLU A 256 1.81 -17.82 -36.30
N PHE A 257 2.18 -18.04 -37.56
CA PHE A 257 2.59 -16.97 -38.46
C PHE A 257 1.51 -15.89 -38.65
N GLN A 258 0.24 -16.31 -38.81
CA GLN A 258 -0.87 -15.38 -39.02
C GLN A 258 -1.12 -14.49 -37.79
N ASP A 259 -1.07 -15.07 -36.59
CA ASP A 259 -1.27 -14.34 -35.34
C ASP A 259 -0.16 -13.32 -35.10
N ILE A 260 1.10 -13.66 -35.42
CA ILE A 260 2.25 -12.75 -35.29
C ILE A 260 2.13 -11.58 -36.27
N VAL A 261 1.77 -11.84 -37.54
CA VAL A 261 1.54 -10.79 -38.53
C VAL A 261 0.40 -9.89 -38.10
N GLU A 262 -0.71 -10.45 -37.62
CA GLU A 262 -1.87 -9.69 -37.16
C GLU A 262 -1.53 -8.80 -35.95
N LEU A 263 -0.78 -9.32 -34.98
CA LEU A 263 -0.32 -8.56 -33.80
C LEU A 263 0.68 -7.45 -34.16
N ALA A 264 1.55 -7.68 -35.14
CA ALA A 264 2.47 -6.67 -35.66
C ALA A 264 1.71 -5.54 -36.40
N TRP A 265 0.70 -5.90 -37.20
CA TRP A 265 -0.18 -4.94 -37.88
C TRP A 265 -1.05 -4.13 -36.91
N ARG A 266 -1.46 -4.73 -35.79
CA ARG A 266 -2.20 -4.05 -34.71
C ARG A 266 -1.32 -3.14 -33.84
N GLY A 267 -0.01 -3.19 -33.99
CA GLY A 267 0.95 -2.38 -33.23
C GLY A 267 1.06 -2.73 -31.75
N GLU A 268 0.53 -3.89 -31.33
CA GLU A 268 0.50 -4.32 -29.92
C GLU A 268 1.76 -5.09 -29.51
N VAL A 269 2.48 -5.67 -30.47
CA VAL A 269 3.75 -6.36 -30.21
C VAL A 269 4.88 -5.52 -30.80
N TYR A 270 5.81 -5.13 -29.92
CA TYR A 270 6.89 -4.16 -30.08
C TYR A 270 6.44 -2.71 -29.95
N GLY A 271 6.95 -2.02 -28.93
CA GLY A 271 6.64 -0.62 -28.62
C GLY A 271 6.94 0.35 -29.77
N VAL A 272 5.99 0.48 -30.68
CA VAL A 272 5.95 1.51 -31.73
C VAL A 272 5.24 2.71 -31.14
N SER A 273 6.01 3.63 -30.58
CA SER A 273 5.53 5.01 -30.44
C SER A 273 5.51 5.64 -31.83
N ASN A 274 4.33 5.97 -32.33
CA ASN A 274 4.17 6.88 -33.45
C ASN A 274 4.60 8.27 -32.97
N ARG A 275 5.87 8.64 -33.17
CA ARG A 275 6.24 10.05 -33.30
C ARG A 275 5.94 10.47 -34.73
N ARG A 276 4.81 11.14 -34.92
CA ARG A 276 4.68 12.17 -35.96
C ARG A 276 5.13 13.50 -35.38
#